data_AF-J3GIJ8-F1
#
_entry.id   AF-J3GIJ8-F1
#
_cell.length_a   1.000
_cell.length_b   1.000
_cell.length_c   1.000
_cell.angle_alpha   90.00
_cell.angle_beta   90.00
_cell.angle_gamma   90.00
#
_symmetry.space_group_name_H-M   'P 1'
#
loop_
_entity.id
_entity.type
_entity.pdbx_description
1 polymer ?
#
loop_
_entity_poly.entity_id
_entity_poly.type
_entity_poly.pdbx_seq_one_letter_code
_entity_poly.pdbx_strand_id
1 'polypeptide(L)'
;MQPQTLTGQASLVTPSRKRFFIMVLLFITVVINYLDRSNLSIAAPALTSELGIDPIHVGLIFSAFGWTYAAMQIPGGWLVDRVPPRILYSVALLLWSVATVMLGFAGSFIALFVLRMAVGALEA
;
A
#
# COMPACT_ATOMS: atom_id res chain seq x y z
N MET A 1 18.86 -52.91 12.28
CA MET A 1 18.03 -51.73 11.93
C MET A 1 17.78 -50.95 13.22
N GLN A 2 18.50 -49.86 13.46
CA GLN A 2 18.31 -48.99 14.63
C GLN A 2 17.47 -47.76 14.20
N PRO A 3 16.44 -47.36 14.95
CA PRO A 3 15.65 -46.17 14.63
C PRO A 3 16.43 -44.91 15.05
N GLN A 4 16.75 -44.05 14.09
CA GLN A 4 17.31 -42.72 14.37
C GLN A 4 16.20 -41.84 14.95
N THR A 5 16.29 -41.54 16.24
CA THR A 5 15.45 -40.56 16.94
C THR A 5 15.75 -39.16 16.39
N LEU A 6 14.79 -38.57 15.67
CA LEU A 6 14.82 -37.18 15.23
C LEU A 6 14.60 -36.26 16.45
N THR A 7 15.63 -36.02 17.24
CA THR A 7 15.66 -34.91 18.22
C THR A 7 15.83 -33.60 17.47
N GLY A 8 14.77 -33.16 16.80
CA GLY A 8 14.65 -31.80 16.31
C GLY A 8 14.64 -30.85 17.51
N GLN A 9 15.80 -30.28 17.84
CA GLN A 9 15.88 -29.16 18.77
C GLN A 9 15.11 -27.99 18.16
N ALA A 10 13.86 -27.82 18.56
CA ALA A 10 13.12 -26.59 18.31
C ALA A 10 13.87 -25.47 19.04
N SER A 11 14.68 -24.71 18.31
CA SER A 11 15.35 -23.52 18.83
C SER A 11 14.27 -22.58 19.38
N LEU A 12 14.18 -22.45 20.70
CA LEU A 12 13.27 -21.52 21.36
C LEU A 12 13.75 -20.11 21.07
N VAL A 13 13.27 -19.53 19.98
CA VAL A 13 13.63 -18.17 19.58
C VAL A 13 13.15 -17.22 20.66
N THR A 14 14.07 -16.69 21.45
CA THR A 14 13.76 -15.74 22.52
C THR A 14 13.03 -14.54 21.92
N PRO A 15 11.85 -14.14 22.44
CA PRO A 15 11.10 -13.03 21.88
C PRO A 15 11.92 -11.74 21.98
N SER A 16 12.43 -11.28 20.85
CA SER A 16 13.19 -10.04 20.75
C SER A 16 12.24 -8.85 20.85
N ARG A 17 12.54 -7.88 21.74
CA ARG A 17 11.84 -6.58 21.80
C ARG A 17 11.74 -5.87 20.45
N LYS A 18 12.69 -6.14 19.53
CA LYS A 18 12.66 -5.59 18.16
C LYS A 18 11.44 -6.04 17.36
N ARG A 19 10.89 -7.23 17.62
CA ARG A 19 9.67 -7.73 16.95
C ARG A 19 8.45 -6.88 17.30
N PHE A 20 8.32 -6.48 18.56
CA PHE A 20 7.23 -5.62 19.00
C PHE A 20 7.34 -4.23 18.35
N PHE A 21 8.55 -3.68 18.26
CA PHE A 21 8.78 -2.42 17.56
C PHE A 21 8.40 -2.50 16.06
N ILE A 22 8.82 -3.55 15.36
CA ILE A 22 8.44 -3.77 13.95
C ILE A 22 6.92 -3.93 13.83
N MET A 23 6.28 -4.64 14.75
CA MET A 23 4.82 -4.82 14.74
C MET A 23 4.08 -3.49 14.89
N VAL A 24 4.54 -2.60 15.78
CA VAL A 24 3.99 -1.25 15.92
C VAL A 24 4.19 -0.43 14.65
N LEU A 25 5.37 -0.52 14.01
CA LEU A 25 5.62 0.16 12.74
C LEU A 25 4.69 -0.34 11.61
N LEU A 26 4.49 -1.65 11.51
CA LEU A 26 3.56 -2.24 10.54
C LEU A 26 2.12 -1.82 10.85
N PHE A 27 1.73 -1.78 12.13
CA PHE A 27 0.41 -1.30 12.53
C PHE A 27 0.18 0.15 12.10
N ILE A 28 1.13 1.05 12.38
CA ILE A 28 1.05 2.45 11.95
C ILE A 28 0.96 2.53 10.43
N THR A 29 1.74 1.72 9.71
CA THR A 29 1.71 1.67 8.24
C THR A 29 0.33 1.29 7.72
N VAL A 30 -0.30 0.26 8.31
CA VAL A 30 -1.67 -0.15 7.95
C VAL A 30 -2.69 0.94 8.28
N VAL A 31 -2.53 1.66 9.39
CA VAL A 31 -3.39 2.81 9.72
C VAL A 31 -3.28 3.90 8.66
N ILE A 32 -2.06 4.30 8.28
CA ILE A 32 -1.84 5.30 7.23
C ILE A 32 -2.45 4.83 5.91
N ASN A 33 -2.32 3.55 5.58
CA ASN A 33 -2.88 2.94 4.38
C ASN A 33 -4.40 3.11 4.29
N TYR A 34 -5.10 2.84 5.38
CA TYR A 34 -6.55 3.04 5.44
C TYR A 34 -6.94 4.53 5.45
N LEU A 35 -6.12 5.39 6.05
CA LEU A 35 -6.34 6.83 6.00
C LEU A 35 -6.25 7.36 4.57
N ASP A 36 -5.23 6.99 3.80
CA ASP A 36 -5.10 7.41 2.40
C ASP A 36 -6.28 6.96 1.53
N ARG A 37 -6.80 5.75 1.77
CA ARG A 37 -8.00 5.27 1.08
C ARG A 37 -9.26 6.08 1.42
N SER A 38 -9.40 6.52 2.66
CA SER A 38 -10.56 7.29 3.11
C SER A 38 -10.48 8.78 2.80
N ASN A 39 -9.28 9.36 2.78
CA ASN A 39 -9.03 10.77 2.48
C ASN A 39 -9.66 11.21 1.15
N LEU A 40 -9.59 10.38 0.10
CA LEU A 40 -10.20 10.70 -1.18
C LEU A 40 -11.74 10.80 -1.09
N SER A 41 -12.39 9.95 -0.29
CA SER A 41 -13.84 10.01 -0.06
C SER A 41 -14.26 11.27 0.68
N ILE A 42 -13.40 11.75 1.57
CA ILE A 42 -13.62 13.01 2.30
C ILE A 42 -13.40 14.21 1.38
N ALA A 43 -12.40 14.15 0.50
CA ALA A 43 -12.06 15.21 -0.44
C ALA A 43 -12.98 15.27 -1.68
N ALA A 44 -13.70 14.19 -1.99
CA ALA A 44 -14.53 14.08 -3.21
C ALA A 44 -15.53 15.25 -3.42
N PRO A 45 -16.28 15.71 -2.40
CA PRO A 45 -17.17 16.87 -2.56
C PRO A 45 -16.41 18.16 -2.87
N ALA A 46 -15.26 18.38 -2.22
CA ALA A 46 -14.41 19.55 -2.46
C ALA A 46 -13.83 19.53 -3.89
N LEU A 47 -13.28 18.39 -4.31
CA LEU A 47 -12.77 18.17 -5.67
C LEU A 47 -13.85 18.41 -6.74
N THR A 48 -15.09 17.99 -6.46
CA THR A 48 -16.24 18.23 -7.34
C THR A 48 -16.53 19.73 -7.49
N SER A 49 -16.48 20.48 -6.39
CA SER A 49 -16.73 21.93 -6.40
C SER A 49 -15.60 22.75 -7.02
N GLU A 50 -14.34 22.35 -6.83
CA GLU A 50 -13.17 23.08 -7.32
C GLU A 50 -12.87 22.79 -8.80
N LEU A 51 -13.02 21.53 -9.23
CA LEU A 51 -12.71 21.11 -10.60
C LEU A 51 -13.95 21.02 -11.50
N GLY A 52 -15.15 21.21 -10.95
CA GLY A 52 -16.40 21.10 -11.70
C GLY A 52 -16.66 19.70 -12.29
N ILE A 53 -16.12 18.66 -11.65
CA ILE A 53 -16.16 17.28 -12.15
C ILE A 53 -17.46 16.56 -11.77
N ASP A 54 -18.09 15.89 -12.74
CA ASP A 54 -19.30 15.09 -12.53
C ASP A 54 -19.05 13.93 -11.52
N PRO A 55 -20.03 13.53 -10.69
CA PRO A 55 -20.02 12.28 -9.93
C PRO A 55 -19.48 11.04 -10.67
N ILE A 56 -19.72 10.92 -11.98
CA ILE A 56 -19.16 9.84 -12.81
C ILE A 56 -17.62 9.87 -12.80
N HIS A 57 -17.02 11.05 -12.95
CA HIS A 57 -15.57 11.23 -12.91
C HIS A 57 -14.99 10.87 -11.55
N VAL A 58 -15.67 11.28 -10.47
CA VAL A 58 -15.30 10.91 -9.10
C VAL A 58 -15.27 9.39 -8.95
N GLY A 59 -16.32 8.69 -9.41
CA GLY A 59 -16.37 7.23 -9.43
C GLY A 59 -15.23 6.57 -10.22
N LEU A 60 -14.84 7.17 -11.35
CA LEU A 60 -13.68 6.73 -12.14
C LEU A 60 -12.37 6.88 -11.36
N ILE A 61 -12.16 7.98 -10.64
CA ILE A 61 -10.96 8.17 -9.79
C ILE A 61 -10.91 7.11 -8.69
N PHE A 62 -12.03 6.81 -8.03
CA PHE A 62 -12.10 5.72 -7.04
C PHE A 62 -11.75 4.36 -7.66
N SER A 63 -12.29 4.07 -8.84
CA SER A 63 -12.08 2.80 -9.55
C SER A 63 -10.64 2.64 -10.05
N ALA A 64 -9.98 3.74 -10.42
CA ALA A 64 -8.61 3.77 -10.91
C ALA A 64 -7.60 3.14 -9.93
N PHE A 65 -7.79 3.44 -8.64
CA PHE A 65 -7.05 2.80 -7.56
C PHE A 65 -7.30 1.29 -7.53
N GLY A 66 -8.57 0.87 -7.56
CA GLY A 66 -8.95 -0.54 -7.46
C GLY A 66 -8.40 -1.40 -8.61
N TRP A 67 -8.46 -0.90 -9.85
CA TRP A 67 -7.94 -1.63 -11.02
C TRP A 67 -6.45 -1.85 -10.96
N THR A 68 -5.69 -0.79 -10.65
CA THR A 68 -4.22 -0.87 -10.58
C THR A 68 -3.76 -1.68 -9.39
N TYR A 69 -4.42 -1.55 -8.24
CA TYR A 69 -4.15 -2.37 -7.06
C TYR A 69 -4.40 -3.86 -7.34
N ALA A 70 -5.52 -4.20 -7.96
CA ALA A 70 -5.83 -5.58 -8.34
C ALA A 70 -4.79 -6.14 -9.35
N ALA A 71 -4.43 -5.35 -10.35
CA ALA A 71 -3.46 -5.76 -11.36
C ALA A 71 -2.04 -5.96 -10.77
N MET A 72 -1.63 -5.11 -9.81
CA MET A 72 -0.30 -5.16 -9.21
C MET A 72 -0.16 -6.20 -8.09
N GLN A 73 -1.24 -6.75 -7.54
CA GLN A 73 -1.14 -7.84 -6.55
C GLN A 73 -0.39 -9.08 -7.09
N ILE A 74 -0.56 -9.43 -8.37
CA ILE A 74 0.13 -10.60 -8.96
C ILE A 74 1.63 -10.33 -9.12
N PRO A 75 2.08 -9.23 -9.77
CA PRO A 75 3.49 -8.85 -9.82
C PRO A 75 4.10 -8.58 -8.43
N GLY A 76 3.37 -7.92 -7.53
CA GLY A 76 3.81 -7.57 -6.18
C GLY A 76 4.08 -8.82 -5.34
N GLY A 77 3.18 -9.81 -5.40
CA GLY A 77 3.39 -11.11 -4.76
C GLY A 77 4.64 -11.84 -5.29
N TRP A 78 4.78 -11.89 -6.62
CA TRP A 78 5.96 -12.48 -7.27
C TRP A 78 7.28 -11.76 -6.91
N LEU A 79 7.21 -10.45 -6.67
CA LEU A 79 8.35 -9.62 -6.29
C LEU A 79 8.73 -9.79 -4.81
N VAL A 80 7.73 -9.96 -3.93
CA VAL A 80 7.93 -10.30 -2.51
C VAL A 80 8.75 -11.56 -2.33
N ASP A 81 8.56 -12.55 -3.21
CA ASP A 81 9.30 -13.81 -3.13
C ASP A 81 10.77 -13.68 -3.57
N ARG A 82 11.12 -12.65 -4.35
CA ARG A 82 12.47 -12.43 -4.88
C ARG A 82 13.28 -11.36 -4.17
N VAL A 83 12.62 -10.34 -3.63
CA VAL A 83 13.27 -9.17 -3.04
C VAL A 83 13.15 -9.22 -1.52
N PRO A 84 14.22 -8.94 -0.76
CA PRO A 84 14.15 -8.89 0.69
C PRO A 84 13.04 -7.94 1.16
N PRO A 85 12.10 -8.39 2.02
CA PRO A 85 10.96 -7.57 2.44
C PRO A 85 11.36 -6.22 3.02
N ARG A 86 12.51 -6.15 3.70
CA ARG A 86 13.05 -4.89 4.25
C ARG A 86 13.24 -3.82 3.18
N ILE A 87 13.75 -4.17 2.01
CA ILE A 87 14.00 -3.20 0.92
C ILE A 87 12.68 -2.90 0.22
N LEU A 88 11.92 -3.95 -0.09
CA LEU A 88 10.66 -3.83 -0.83
C LEU A 88 9.66 -2.93 -0.10
N TYR A 89 9.41 -3.17 1.19
CA TYR A 89 8.52 -2.33 1.99
C TYR A 89 9.00 -0.88 2.08
N SER A 90 10.29 -0.64 2.28
CA SER A 90 10.81 0.74 2.36
C SER A 90 10.67 1.50 1.04
N VAL A 91 10.92 0.85 -0.10
CA VAL A 91 10.77 1.46 -1.42
C VAL A 91 9.30 1.70 -1.75
N ALA A 92 8.43 0.71 -1.51
CA ALA A 92 7.00 0.84 -1.72
C ALA A 92 6.42 2.00 -0.88
N LEU A 93 6.76 2.06 0.42
CA LEU A 93 6.32 3.14 1.30
C LEU A 93 6.78 4.52 0.83
N LEU A 94 8.04 4.65 0.40
CA LEU A 94 8.57 5.92 -0.11
C LEU A 94 7.86 6.35 -1.39
N LEU A 95 7.75 5.45 -2.38
CA LEU A 95 7.12 5.76 -3.66
C LEU A 95 5.64 6.10 -3.48
N TRP A 96 4.92 5.31 -2.68
CA TRP A 96 3.52 5.55 -2.35
C TRP A 96 3.32 6.89 -1.65
N SER A 97 4.15 7.21 -0.64
CA SER A 97 4.08 8.49 0.06
C SER A 97 4.32 9.68 -0.88
N VAL A 98 5.30 9.58 -1.79
CA VAL A 98 5.56 10.61 -2.79
C VAL A 98 4.36 10.78 -3.73
N ALA A 99 3.76 9.68 -4.20
CA ALA A 99 2.58 9.71 -5.04
C ALA A 99 1.37 10.34 -4.32
N THR A 100 1.15 10.04 -3.04
CA THR A 100 0.10 10.66 -2.21
C THR A 100 0.33 12.16 -2.04
N VAL A 101 1.57 12.60 -1.79
CA VAL A 101 1.89 14.04 -1.70
C VAL A 101 1.63 14.73 -3.03
N MET A 102 2.04 14.13 -4.16
CA MET A 102 1.77 14.66 -5.49
C MET A 102 0.27 14.76 -5.80
N LEU A 103 -0.55 13.84 -5.29
CA LEU A 103 -2.01 13.90 -5.43
C LEU A 103 -2.60 15.18 -4.81
N GLY A 104 -2.01 15.67 -3.71
CA GLY A 104 -2.42 16.93 -3.08
C GLY A 104 -2.16 18.19 -3.93
N PHE A 105 -1.28 18.11 -4.91
CA PHE A 105 -0.98 19.21 -5.85
C PHE A 105 -1.71 19.05 -7.20
N ALA A 106 -2.54 18.02 -7.36
CA ALA A 106 -3.20 17.73 -8.62
C ALA A 106 -4.37 18.69 -8.88
N GLY A 107 -4.19 19.62 -9.84
CA GLY A 107 -5.22 20.60 -10.23
C GLY A 107 -6.09 20.21 -11.42
N SER A 108 -6.11 18.94 -11.83
CA SER A 108 -6.95 18.49 -12.95
C SER A 108 -7.41 17.05 -12.78
N PHE A 109 -8.56 16.71 -13.40
CA PHE A 109 -9.09 15.36 -13.42
C PHE A 109 -8.07 14.32 -13.90
N ILE A 110 -7.37 14.60 -15.00
CA ILE A 110 -6.40 13.67 -15.59
C ILE A 110 -5.22 13.45 -14.62
N ALA A 111 -4.71 14.52 -14.00
CA ALA A 111 -3.65 14.42 -13.01
C ALA A 111 -4.08 13.57 -11.80
N LEU A 112 -5.28 13.81 -11.27
CA LEU A 112 -5.86 13.02 -10.18
C LEU A 112 -6.01 11.55 -10.57
N PHE A 113 -6.54 11.27 -11.76
CA PHE A 113 -6.76 9.91 -12.23
C PHE A 113 -5.45 9.13 -12.37
N VAL A 114 -4.44 9.71 -13.01
CA VAL A 114 -3.12 9.07 -13.20
C VAL A 114 -2.38 8.90 -11.88
N LEU A 115 -2.39 9.92 -11.01
CA LEU A 115 -1.77 9.80 -9.69
C LEU A 115 -2.49 8.76 -8.83
N ARG A 116 -3.81 8.65 -8.95
CA ARG A 116 -4.57 7.64 -8.20
C ARG A 116 -4.29 6.22 -8.68
N MET A 117 -4.09 6.04 -9.99
CA MET A 117 -3.56 4.79 -10.55
C MET A 117 -2.15 4.47 -10.02
N ALA A 118 -1.26 5.46 -9.98
CA ALA A 118 0.09 5.27 -9.47
C ALA A 118 0.08 4.86 -7.99
N VAL A 119 -0.74 5.54 -7.17
CA VAL A 119 -0.94 5.18 -5.76
C VAL A 119 -1.43 3.74 -5.64
N GLY A 120 -2.45 3.32 -6.41
CA GLY A 120 -2.95 1.95 -6.38
C GLY A 120 -1.93 0.90 -6.78
N ALA A 121 -1.10 1.19 -7.78
CA ALA A 121 -0.03 0.30 -8.20
C ALA A 121 1.09 0.14 -7.17
N LEU A 122 1.42 1.22 -6.45
CA LEU A 122 2.51 1.25 -5.46
C LEU A 122 2.10 0.69 -4.08
N GLU A 123 0.81 0.66 -3.81
CA GLU A 123 0.23 0.19 -2.56
C GLU A 123 -0.05 -1.32 -2.54
N ALA A 124 -0.03 -1.99 -3.71
CA ALA A 124 -0.28 -3.42 -3.89
C ALA A 124 0.90 -4.31 -3.49
#